data_AF-A0A9W8ZVX3-F1
#
_entry.id   AF-A0A9W8ZVX3-F1
#
_cell.length_a   1.000
_cell.length_b   1.000
_cell.length_c   1.000
_cell.angle_alpha   90.00
_cell.angle_beta   90.00
_cell.angle_gamma   90.00
#
_symmetry.space_group_name_H-M   'P 1'
#
loop_
_entity.id
_entity.type
_entity.pdbx_description
1 polymer ?
#
loop_
_entity_poly.entity_id
_entity_poly.type
_entity_poly.pdbx_seq_one_letter_code
_entity_poly.pdbx_strand_id
1 'polypeptide(L)'
;IEVETDASEFDAARGAHTGCPGRKSHMGTKADKEKEYTVSELIDMGFKHIQWDGSTPVPIIDCFGRIIAVLAGQPEGSYGSELHEAFCFMQKEASDSGLGKKSKEGPHKCGLFPVLLRGVTMGMGNPHPVSLNPKTMTHLLNRLVGHAAVQRMAKYQNSAFGLWAPRIYEEYRNVHDTMHSKLNLPENFPGTIFAAAAFNLG
;
A
#
# COMPACT_ATOMS: atom_id res chain seq x y z
N ILE A 1 1.62 -0.47 -21.79
CA ILE A 1 1.80 -1.86 -22.28
C ILE A 1 0.42 -2.50 -22.31
N GLU A 2 -0.09 -2.85 -23.48
CA GLU A 2 -1.36 -3.59 -23.60
C GLU A 2 -1.11 -5.06 -23.24
N VAL A 3 -1.93 -5.57 -22.33
CA VAL A 3 -1.89 -6.97 -21.91
C VAL A 3 -3.30 -7.51 -22.05
N GLU A 4 -3.51 -8.32 -23.10
CA GLU A 4 -4.77 -8.98 -23.38
C GLU A 4 -4.87 -10.27 -22.58
N THR A 5 -5.11 -10.15 -21.28
CA THR A 5 -5.22 -11.30 -20.38
C THR A 5 -6.22 -11.07 -19.27
N ASP A 6 -7.08 -12.06 -18.98
CA ASP A 6 -7.85 -12.08 -17.73
C ASP A 6 -6.97 -12.65 -16.61
N ALA A 7 -6.50 -11.77 -15.73
CA ALA A 7 -5.62 -12.16 -14.63
C ALA A 7 -6.26 -13.15 -13.64
N SER A 8 -7.60 -13.31 -13.65
CA SER A 8 -8.30 -14.29 -12.79
C SER A 8 -8.15 -15.73 -13.26
N GLU A 9 -7.73 -15.97 -14.51
CA GLU A 9 -7.54 -17.29 -15.08
C GLU A 9 -6.15 -17.88 -14.84
N PHE A 10 -5.20 -17.08 -14.35
CA PHE A 10 -3.83 -17.52 -14.12
C PHE A 10 -3.71 -18.43 -12.89
N ASP A 11 -2.88 -19.47 -12.98
CA ASP A 11 -2.57 -20.31 -11.82
C ASP A 11 -1.94 -19.52 -10.67
N ALA A 12 -1.15 -18.48 -10.96
CA ALA A 12 -0.60 -17.59 -9.92
C ALA A 12 -1.66 -16.68 -9.27
N ALA A 13 -2.86 -16.56 -9.86
CA ALA A 13 -4.00 -15.91 -9.22
C ALA A 13 -4.72 -16.83 -8.22
N ARG A 14 -4.49 -18.15 -8.29
CA ARG A 14 -4.95 -19.09 -7.24
C ARG A 14 -4.17 -18.82 -5.96
N GLY A 15 -4.86 -18.27 -4.96
CA GLY A 15 -4.26 -17.91 -3.68
C GLY A 15 -3.95 -16.42 -3.52
N ALA A 16 -4.17 -15.60 -4.55
CA ALA A 16 -4.09 -14.15 -4.43
C ALA A 16 -5.20 -13.58 -3.53
N HIS A 17 -4.89 -12.50 -2.80
CA HIS A 17 -5.86 -11.79 -1.97
C HIS A 17 -6.60 -10.74 -2.82
N THR A 18 -7.83 -11.02 -3.21
CA THR A 18 -8.73 -10.00 -3.77
C THR A 18 -9.49 -9.29 -2.64
N GLY A 19 -9.80 -8.00 -2.83
CA GLY A 19 -10.49 -7.17 -1.83
C GLY A 19 -11.91 -7.64 -1.48
N CYS A 20 -12.51 -8.49 -2.31
CA CYS A 20 -13.66 -9.30 -1.93
C CYS A 20 -13.17 -10.63 -1.35
N PRO A 21 -13.66 -11.08 -0.18
CA PRO A 21 -13.32 -12.41 0.32
C PRO A 21 -13.83 -13.45 -0.67
N GLY A 22 -12.94 -13.95 -1.54
CA GLY A 22 -13.22 -15.11 -2.38
C GLY A 22 -13.70 -16.27 -1.50
N ARG A 23 -14.54 -17.15 -2.04
CA ARG A 23 -14.93 -18.37 -1.33
C ARG A 23 -13.65 -19.13 -0.95
N LYS A 24 -13.57 -19.65 0.28
CA LYS A 24 -12.39 -20.42 0.75
C LYS A 24 -11.98 -21.52 -0.22
N SER A 25 -12.94 -22.11 -0.93
CA SER A 25 -12.74 -23.12 -1.97
C SER A 25 -11.88 -22.66 -3.16
N HIS A 26 -11.83 -21.36 -3.46
CA HIS A 26 -11.06 -20.80 -4.59
C HIS A 26 -9.68 -20.28 -4.19
N MET A 27 -9.36 -20.27 -2.89
CA MET A 27 -8.08 -19.72 -2.43
C MET A 27 -6.90 -20.70 -2.55
N GLY A 28 -7.10 -21.93 -3.03
CA GLY A 28 -6.05 -22.96 -3.06
C GLY A 28 -5.66 -23.49 -1.67
N THR A 29 -4.75 -24.46 -1.66
CA THR A 29 -4.17 -25.05 -0.45
C THR A 29 -3.24 -24.07 0.28
N LYS A 30 -2.77 -24.43 1.48
CA LYS A 30 -1.73 -23.64 2.17
C LYS A 30 -0.44 -23.59 1.35
N ALA A 31 -0.04 -24.72 0.75
CA ALA A 31 1.14 -24.81 -0.08
C ALA A 31 1.04 -23.91 -1.33
N ASP A 32 -0.14 -23.84 -1.95
CA ASP A 32 -0.36 -22.97 -3.13
C ASP A 32 -0.15 -21.49 -2.78
N LYS A 33 -0.58 -21.06 -1.58
CA LYS A 33 -0.44 -19.67 -1.11
C LYS A 33 0.97 -19.30 -0.68
N GLU A 34 1.74 -20.28 -0.24
CA GLU A 34 3.11 -20.11 0.24
C GLU A 34 4.14 -20.42 -0.85
N LYS A 35 3.68 -20.76 -2.07
CA LYS A 35 4.56 -21.03 -3.20
C LYS A 35 5.21 -19.73 -3.67
N GLU A 36 6.54 -19.73 -3.64
CA GLU A 36 7.34 -18.68 -4.25
C GLU A 36 7.62 -19.04 -5.71
N TYR A 37 7.66 -18.02 -6.57
CA TYR A 37 7.98 -18.15 -7.98
C TYR A 37 9.17 -17.26 -8.30
N THR A 38 10.12 -17.80 -9.05
CA THR A 38 11.19 -17.03 -9.67
C THR A 38 10.62 -16.19 -10.82
N VAL A 39 11.33 -15.13 -11.20
CA VAL A 39 10.97 -14.30 -12.37
C VAL A 39 10.92 -15.15 -13.64
N SER A 40 11.83 -16.12 -13.80
CA SER A 40 11.83 -17.03 -14.96
C SER A 40 10.55 -17.86 -15.01
N GLU A 41 10.15 -18.47 -13.89
CA GLU A 41 8.91 -19.26 -13.83
C GLU A 41 7.68 -18.42 -14.15
N LEU A 42 7.60 -17.17 -13.68
CA LEU A 42 6.50 -16.27 -14.02
C LEU A 42 6.49 -15.93 -15.51
N ILE A 43 7.65 -15.69 -16.12
CA ILE A 43 7.75 -15.46 -17.56
C ILE A 43 7.30 -16.70 -18.35
N ASP A 44 7.73 -17.89 -17.93
CA ASP A 44 7.32 -19.16 -18.54
C ASP A 44 5.81 -19.42 -18.40
N MET A 45 5.18 -18.88 -17.34
CA MET A 45 3.73 -18.88 -17.14
C MET A 45 2.98 -17.80 -17.96
N GLY A 46 3.68 -17.01 -18.77
CA GLY A 46 3.10 -15.97 -19.63
C GLY A 46 3.00 -14.58 -19.00
N PHE A 47 3.57 -14.35 -17.80
CA PHE A 47 3.63 -13.01 -17.22
C PHE A 47 4.63 -12.13 -17.97
N LYS A 48 4.33 -10.84 -18.06
CA LYS A 48 5.25 -9.84 -18.63
C LYS A 48 6.09 -9.20 -17.52
N HIS A 49 7.41 -9.30 -17.65
CA HIS A 49 8.32 -8.54 -16.79
C HIS A 49 8.49 -7.12 -17.35
N ILE A 50 8.13 -6.12 -16.54
CA ILE A 50 8.33 -4.71 -16.85
C ILE A 50 9.63 -4.26 -16.18
N GLN A 51 10.69 -4.10 -16.96
CA GLN A 51 11.91 -3.46 -16.46
C GLN A 51 11.63 -1.96 -16.29
N TRP A 52 11.69 -1.50 -15.05
CA TRP A 52 11.37 -0.13 -14.68
C TRP A 52 12.55 0.54 -13.98
N ASP A 53 12.86 1.77 -14.37
CA ASP A 53 13.96 2.59 -13.85
C ASP A 53 13.62 3.26 -12.50
N GLY A 54 12.39 3.08 -12.00
CA GLY A 54 11.88 3.74 -10.80
C GLY A 54 11.53 5.22 -11.00
N SER A 55 11.70 5.78 -12.20
CA SER A 55 11.62 7.22 -12.47
C SER A 55 10.60 7.56 -13.55
N THR A 56 10.63 6.86 -14.68
CA THR A 56 9.72 7.11 -15.79
C THR A 56 8.35 6.52 -15.49
N PRO A 57 7.24 7.29 -15.50
CA PRO A 57 5.93 6.72 -15.23
C PRO A 57 5.52 5.67 -16.26
N VAL A 58 5.04 4.51 -15.82
CA VAL A 58 4.57 3.41 -16.69
C VAL A 58 3.13 3.02 -16.33
N PRO A 59 2.12 3.40 -17.13
CA PRO A 59 0.77 2.90 -16.97
C PRO A 59 0.64 1.46 -17.48
N ILE A 60 -0.02 0.63 -16.68
CA ILE A 60 -0.42 -0.74 -17.01
C ILE A 60 -1.90 -0.68 -17.36
N ILE A 61 -2.22 -1.09 -18.59
CA ILE A 61 -3.56 -1.03 -19.14
C ILE A 61 -4.09 -2.43 -19.46
N ASP A 62 -5.40 -2.61 -19.32
CA ASP A 62 -6.08 -3.82 -19.73
C ASP A 62 -6.39 -3.85 -21.25
N CYS A 63 -7.04 -4.92 -21.71
CA CYS A 63 -7.45 -5.09 -23.10
C CYS A 63 -8.46 -4.05 -23.62
N PHE A 64 -9.07 -3.25 -22.73
CA PHE A 64 -9.98 -2.18 -23.09
C PHE A 64 -9.32 -0.79 -23.01
N GLY A 65 -8.00 -0.74 -22.82
CA GLY A 65 -7.25 0.51 -22.69
C GLY A 65 -7.49 1.24 -21.36
N ARG A 66 -8.04 0.56 -20.34
CA ARG A 66 -8.25 1.16 -19.02
C ARG A 66 -6.99 1.01 -18.17
N ILE A 67 -6.59 2.06 -17.47
CA ILE A 67 -5.47 2.02 -16.51
C ILE A 67 -5.90 1.21 -15.29
N ILE A 68 -5.23 0.08 -15.05
CA ILE A 68 -5.49 -0.82 -13.91
C ILE A 68 -4.42 -0.71 -12.82
N ALA A 69 -3.22 -0.26 -13.20
CA ALA A 69 -2.11 0.00 -12.29
C ALA A 69 -1.15 1.01 -12.93
N VAL A 70 -0.37 1.71 -12.10
CA VAL A 70 0.66 2.64 -12.57
C VAL A 70 1.90 2.52 -11.72
N LEU A 71 3.06 2.36 -12.38
CA LEU A 71 4.35 2.63 -11.79
C LEU A 71 4.57 4.14 -11.89
N ALA A 72 4.26 4.88 -10.82
CA ALA A 72 4.03 6.33 -10.91
C ALA A 72 5.27 7.17 -11.24
N GLY A 73 6.48 6.61 -11.15
CA GLY A 73 7.72 7.36 -11.30
C GLY A 73 8.20 7.98 -9.99
N GLN A 74 9.09 8.94 -10.13
CA GLN A 74 9.42 9.92 -9.10
C GLN A 74 9.51 11.32 -9.71
N PRO A 75 9.30 12.38 -8.92
CA PRO A 75 9.64 13.74 -9.32
C PRO A 75 11.15 13.89 -9.57
N GLU A 76 11.52 14.90 -10.36
CA GLU A 76 12.92 15.29 -10.51
C GLU A 76 13.53 15.80 -9.19
N GLY A 77 14.86 15.72 -9.08
CA GLY A 77 15.63 16.27 -7.96
C GLY A 77 15.88 15.28 -6.82
N SER A 78 15.70 15.73 -5.57
CA SER A 78 16.12 15.03 -4.35
C SER A 78 15.19 13.90 -3.87
N TYR A 79 14.18 13.53 -4.66
CA TYR A 79 13.15 12.60 -4.17
C TYR A 79 13.73 11.23 -3.79
N GLY A 80 14.64 10.67 -4.60
CA GLY A 80 15.30 9.40 -4.28
C GLY A 80 16.09 9.44 -2.97
N SER A 81 16.83 10.53 -2.70
CA SER A 81 17.55 10.70 -1.42
C SER A 81 16.59 10.84 -0.24
N GLU A 82 15.44 11.47 -0.42
CA GLU A 82 14.43 11.63 0.63
C GLU A 82 13.69 10.32 0.91
N LEU A 83 13.43 9.50 -0.12
CA LEU A 83 12.94 8.13 0.09
C LEU A 83 13.93 7.31 0.92
N HIS A 84 15.23 7.46 0.63
CA HIS A 84 16.27 6.79 1.41
C HIS A 84 16.32 7.31 2.86
N GLU A 85 16.18 8.62 3.07
CA GLU A 85 16.08 9.22 4.40
C GLU A 85 14.87 8.68 5.18
N ALA A 86 13.69 8.65 4.56
CA ALA A 86 12.48 8.08 5.15
C ALA A 86 12.67 6.60 5.52
N PHE A 87 13.29 5.82 4.65
CA PHE A 87 13.61 4.41 4.90
C PHE A 87 14.56 4.24 6.11
N CYS A 88 15.66 4.98 6.14
CA CYS A 88 16.61 4.97 7.25
C CYS A 88 15.95 5.40 8.56
N PHE A 89 15.09 6.42 8.52
CA PHE A 89 14.33 6.88 9.67
C PHE A 89 13.36 5.81 10.19
N MET A 90 12.56 5.19 9.31
CA MET A 90 11.63 4.12 9.69
C MET A 90 12.35 2.93 10.32
N GLN A 91 13.48 2.49 9.74
CA GLN A 91 14.27 1.40 10.30
C GLN A 91 14.84 1.74 11.68
N LYS A 92 15.34 2.96 11.85
CA LYS A 92 15.86 3.43 13.15
C LYS A 92 14.76 3.46 14.21
N GLU A 93 13.61 4.04 13.91
CA GLU A 93 12.47 4.11 14.84
C GLU A 93 11.95 2.72 15.23
N ALA A 94 11.91 1.79 14.27
CA ALA A 94 11.56 0.40 14.51
C ALA A 94 12.55 -0.26 15.48
N SER A 95 13.85 -0.16 15.18
CA SER A 95 14.92 -0.72 16.01
C SER A 95 14.90 -0.15 17.44
N ASP A 96 14.82 1.17 17.58
CA ASP A 96 14.79 1.87 18.88
C ASP A 96 13.57 1.47 19.72
N SER A 97 12.49 1.02 19.06
CA SER A 97 11.25 0.57 19.71
C SER A 97 11.17 -0.94 19.90
N GLY A 98 12.25 -1.68 19.61
CA GLY A 98 12.30 -3.14 19.73
C GLY A 98 11.45 -3.88 18.68
N LEU A 99 11.05 -3.19 17.61
CA LEU A 99 10.32 -3.76 16.49
C LEU A 99 11.34 -4.36 15.51
N GLY A 100 11.25 -5.67 15.30
CA GLY A 100 12.09 -6.39 14.36
C GLY A 100 11.49 -7.73 13.96
N LYS A 101 12.18 -8.48 13.09
CA LYS A 101 11.68 -9.75 12.52
C LYS A 101 11.20 -10.79 13.56
N LYS A 102 11.80 -10.75 14.76
CA LYS A 102 11.50 -11.66 15.89
C LYS A 102 10.52 -11.09 16.92
N SER A 103 10.06 -9.85 16.76
CA SER A 103 9.05 -9.25 17.64
C SER A 103 7.71 -9.99 17.48
N LYS A 104 6.80 -9.84 18.45
CA LYS A 104 5.46 -10.46 18.36
C LYS A 104 4.68 -9.94 17.15
N GLU A 105 5.03 -8.73 16.71
CA GLU A 105 4.48 -8.02 15.58
C GLU A 105 5.17 -8.38 14.26
N GLY A 106 6.30 -9.10 14.29
CA GLY A 106 7.17 -9.36 13.15
C GLY A 106 6.61 -10.37 12.13
N PRO A 107 6.23 -11.61 12.52
CA PRO A 107 5.70 -12.57 11.56
C PRO A 107 4.23 -12.32 11.23
N HIS A 108 3.92 -12.03 9.97
CA HIS A 108 2.55 -12.03 9.44
C HIS A 108 2.50 -12.55 8.00
N LYS A 109 1.30 -12.66 7.44
CA LYS A 109 1.08 -13.23 6.09
C LYS A 109 1.81 -12.50 4.95
N CYS A 110 2.21 -11.25 5.15
CA CYS A 110 2.86 -10.46 4.09
C CYS A 110 4.38 -10.34 4.30
N GLY A 111 4.93 -10.98 5.33
CA GLY A 111 6.38 -11.04 5.54
C GLY A 111 6.79 -11.13 7.01
N LEU A 112 8.10 -11.13 7.21
CA LEU A 112 8.74 -11.16 8.54
C LEU A 112 9.14 -9.73 8.96
N PHE A 113 8.17 -8.83 9.05
CA PHE A 113 8.37 -7.46 9.49
C PHE A 113 7.16 -6.91 10.27
N PRO A 114 7.37 -6.03 11.26
CA PRO A 114 6.26 -5.37 11.94
C PRO A 114 5.46 -4.45 11.02
N VAL A 115 4.14 -4.44 11.19
CA VAL A 115 3.24 -3.52 10.51
C VAL A 115 2.50 -2.67 11.54
N LEU A 116 2.61 -1.35 11.40
CA LEU A 116 1.86 -0.40 12.22
C LEU A 116 0.83 0.33 11.37
N LEU A 117 -0.40 0.44 11.89
CA LEU A 117 -1.51 1.10 11.20
C LEU A 117 -1.87 2.39 11.93
N ARG A 118 -2.17 3.44 11.16
CA ARG A 118 -2.64 4.74 11.65
C ARG A 118 -3.82 5.22 10.81
N GLY A 119 -4.71 5.97 11.43
CA GLY A 119 -5.85 6.62 10.76
C GLY A 119 -7.18 5.96 11.10
N VAL A 120 -8.09 5.96 10.13
CA VAL A 120 -9.49 5.57 10.31
C VAL A 120 -9.80 4.37 9.42
N THR A 121 -10.50 3.39 9.98
CA THR A 121 -10.96 2.21 9.25
C THR A 121 -12.46 2.00 9.46
N MET A 122 -13.12 1.43 8.45
CA MET A 122 -14.49 0.96 8.52
C MET A 122 -14.54 -0.44 7.88
N GLY A 123 -14.34 -1.46 8.71
CA GLY A 123 -14.38 -2.86 8.29
C GLY A 123 -15.78 -3.47 8.35
N MET A 124 -15.93 -4.67 7.79
CA MET A 124 -17.23 -5.38 7.63
C MET A 124 -18.02 -5.64 8.93
N GLY A 125 -17.45 -5.43 10.11
CA GLY A 125 -18.12 -5.62 11.40
C GLY A 125 -18.51 -4.34 12.14
N ASN A 126 -18.05 -3.17 11.69
CA ASN A 126 -18.32 -1.90 12.35
C ASN A 126 -19.21 -1.01 11.47
N PRO A 127 -20.40 -0.59 11.95
CA PRO A 127 -21.30 0.28 11.18
C PRO A 127 -20.81 1.74 11.11
N HIS A 128 -19.75 2.08 11.84
CA HIS A 128 -19.19 3.42 11.92
C HIS A 128 -17.67 3.39 11.74
N PRO A 129 -17.07 4.46 11.19
CA PRO A 129 -15.62 4.61 11.13
C PRO A 129 -15.00 4.60 12.53
N VAL A 130 -13.88 3.89 12.69
CA VAL A 130 -13.15 3.77 13.95
C VAL A 130 -11.71 4.23 13.76
N SER A 131 -11.21 5.05 14.68
CA SER A 131 -9.79 5.39 14.73
C SER A 131 -8.98 4.16 15.14
N LEU A 132 -7.99 3.81 14.35
CA LEU A 132 -7.00 2.80 14.69
C LEU A 132 -6.25 3.23 15.94
N ASN A 133 -6.20 2.34 16.94
CA ASN A 133 -5.52 2.59 18.21
C ASN A 133 -4.19 1.82 18.25
N PRO A 134 -3.05 2.49 18.02
CA PRO A 134 -1.75 1.85 18.04
C PRO A 134 -1.20 1.60 19.45
N LYS A 135 -1.99 1.85 20.50
CA LYS A 135 -1.63 1.63 21.92
C LYS A 135 -0.28 2.29 22.24
N THR A 136 0.69 1.49 22.69
CA THR A 136 2.03 1.94 23.09
C THR A 136 2.85 2.49 21.92
N MET A 137 2.47 2.23 20.67
CA MET A 137 3.18 2.69 19.47
C MET A 137 2.74 4.07 18.98
N THR A 138 1.86 4.77 19.72
CA THR A 138 1.36 6.10 19.33
C THR A 138 2.48 7.12 19.12
N HIS A 139 3.49 7.14 20.01
CA HIS A 139 4.62 8.06 19.92
C HIS A 139 5.48 7.83 18.69
N LEU A 140 5.80 6.56 18.39
CA LEU A 140 6.52 6.19 17.17
C LEU A 140 5.75 6.64 15.93
N LEU A 141 4.45 6.34 15.85
CA LEU A 141 3.64 6.74 14.69
C LEU A 141 3.53 8.25 14.53
N ASN A 142 3.44 9.02 15.62
CA ASN A 142 3.47 10.48 15.54
C ASN A 142 4.80 10.99 14.98
N ARG A 143 5.93 10.34 15.32
CA ARG A 143 7.26 10.67 14.77
C ARG A 143 7.35 10.32 13.28
N LEU A 144 6.87 9.15 12.87
CA LEU A 144 6.81 8.76 11.45
C LEU A 144 5.97 9.74 10.63
N VAL A 145 4.75 10.03 11.09
CA VAL A 145 3.82 10.95 10.41
C VAL A 145 4.35 12.39 10.39
N GLY A 146 5.10 12.80 11.42
CA GLY A 146 5.72 14.12 11.52
C GLY A 146 7.01 14.29 10.72
N HIS A 147 7.61 13.21 10.21
CA HIS A 147 8.89 13.28 9.51
C HIS A 147 8.73 13.87 8.10
N ALA A 148 9.54 14.88 7.75
CA ALA A 148 9.41 15.62 6.50
C ALA A 148 9.47 14.72 5.25
N ALA A 149 10.42 13.78 5.21
CA ALA A 149 10.54 12.84 4.10
C ALA A 149 9.31 11.92 3.95
N VAL A 150 8.73 11.45 5.06
CA VAL A 150 7.52 10.61 5.06
C VAL A 150 6.30 11.43 4.62
N GLN A 151 6.18 12.68 5.06
CA GLN A 151 5.13 13.58 4.59
C GLN A 151 5.24 13.85 3.09
N ARG A 152 6.46 14.01 2.57
CA ARG A 152 6.70 14.20 1.13
C ARG A 152 6.31 12.95 0.33
N MET A 153 6.61 11.75 0.82
CA MET A 153 6.11 10.49 0.25
C MET A 153 4.58 10.45 0.17
N ALA A 154 3.90 10.76 1.27
CA ALA A 154 2.44 10.73 1.32
C ALA A 154 1.81 11.75 0.35
N LYS A 155 2.38 12.96 0.27
CA LYS A 155 1.94 14.00 -0.68
C LYS A 155 2.18 13.60 -2.13
N TYR A 156 3.31 12.96 -2.43
CA TYR A 156 3.57 12.44 -3.77
C TYR A 156 2.57 11.36 -4.16
N GLN A 157 2.33 10.37 -3.27
CA GLN A 157 1.33 9.33 -3.50
C GLN A 157 -0.07 9.93 -3.75
N ASN A 158 -0.47 10.92 -2.95
CA ASN A 158 -1.73 11.65 -3.13
C ASN A 158 -1.80 12.32 -4.52
N SER A 159 -0.73 13.00 -4.93
CA SER A 159 -0.66 13.68 -6.23
C SER A 159 -0.68 12.69 -7.40
N ALA A 160 0.08 11.60 -7.30
CA ALA A 160 0.09 10.54 -8.29
C ALA A 160 -1.29 9.91 -8.45
N PHE A 161 -2.00 9.64 -7.35
CA PHE A 161 -3.35 9.10 -7.41
C PHE A 161 -4.34 10.07 -8.08
N GLY A 162 -4.24 11.36 -7.78
CA GLY A 162 -5.06 12.39 -8.43
C GLY A 162 -4.79 12.52 -9.93
N LEU A 163 -3.52 12.40 -10.34
CA LEU A 163 -3.13 12.43 -11.75
C LEU A 163 -3.64 11.21 -12.53
N TRP A 164 -3.44 10.02 -11.98
CA TRP A 164 -3.67 8.76 -12.71
C TRP A 164 -5.09 8.20 -12.58
N ALA A 165 -5.84 8.61 -11.55
CA ALA A 165 -7.21 8.15 -11.31
C ALA A 165 -8.14 9.29 -10.83
N PRO A 166 -8.26 10.40 -11.58
CA PRO A 166 -8.90 11.64 -11.10
C PRO A 166 -10.36 11.45 -10.65
N ARG A 167 -11.12 10.58 -11.34
CA ARG A 167 -12.52 10.27 -10.95
C ARG A 167 -12.60 9.54 -9.61
N ILE A 168 -11.70 8.60 -9.36
CA ILE A 168 -11.67 7.85 -8.08
C ILE A 168 -11.12 8.75 -6.97
N TYR A 169 -10.12 9.56 -7.29
CA TYR A 169 -9.58 10.58 -6.39
C TYR A 169 -10.68 11.53 -5.89
N GLU A 170 -11.53 12.01 -6.81
CA GLU A 170 -12.67 12.88 -6.48
C GLU A 170 -13.63 12.20 -5.49
N GLU A 171 -13.99 10.94 -5.72
CA GLU A 171 -14.84 10.18 -4.80
C GLU A 171 -14.18 10.02 -3.42
N TYR A 172 -12.89 9.71 -3.38
CA TYR A 172 -12.14 9.61 -2.12
C TYR A 172 -12.13 10.95 -1.37
N ARG A 173 -11.91 12.06 -2.08
CA ARG A 173 -11.96 13.41 -1.52
C ARG A 173 -13.35 13.73 -0.95
N ASN A 174 -14.41 13.47 -1.71
CA ASN A 174 -15.78 13.72 -1.26
C ASN A 174 -16.12 12.92 0.01
N VAL A 175 -15.73 11.65 0.06
CA VAL A 175 -15.92 10.80 1.25
C VAL A 175 -15.07 11.30 2.42
N HIS A 176 -13.80 11.61 2.18
CA HIS A 176 -12.89 12.18 3.18
C HIS A 176 -13.47 13.45 3.81
N ASP A 177 -13.83 14.44 2.98
CA ASP A 177 -14.35 15.73 3.44
C ASP A 177 -15.69 15.56 4.17
N THR A 178 -16.56 14.69 3.67
CA THR A 178 -17.82 14.35 4.34
C THR A 178 -17.58 13.74 5.72
N MET A 179 -16.64 12.80 5.85
CA MET A 179 -16.31 12.19 7.14
C MET A 179 -15.75 13.22 8.12
N HIS A 180 -14.78 14.04 7.69
CA HIS A 180 -14.15 15.05 8.53
C HIS A 180 -15.10 16.21 8.91
N SER A 181 -16.12 16.50 8.08
CA SER A 181 -17.15 17.49 8.43
C SER A 181 -18.12 17.01 9.52
N LYS A 182 -18.27 15.68 9.68
CA LYS A 182 -19.26 15.06 10.58
C LYS A 182 -18.64 14.42 11.82
N LEU A 183 -17.38 14.02 11.74
CA LEU A 183 -16.71 13.20 12.74
C LEU A 183 -15.39 13.86 13.16
N ASN A 184 -15.08 13.81 14.45
CA ASN A 184 -13.78 14.24 14.96
C ASN A 184 -12.74 13.13 14.77
N LEU A 185 -12.18 13.05 13.56
CA LEU A 185 -11.23 12.01 13.15
C LEU A 185 -9.80 12.57 13.06
N PRO A 186 -8.78 11.77 13.43
CA PRO A 186 -7.39 12.19 13.27
C PRO A 186 -7.04 12.27 11.79
N GLU A 187 -6.34 13.33 11.40
CA GLU A 187 -5.71 13.43 10.08
C GLU A 187 -4.34 12.73 10.12
N ASN A 188 -4.04 11.91 9.11
CA ASN A 188 -2.72 11.26 9.00
C ASN A 188 -1.71 12.28 8.48
N PHE A 189 -1.85 12.68 7.22
CA PHE A 189 -0.96 13.62 6.57
C PHE A 189 -1.79 14.80 6.07
N PRO A 190 -1.57 16.02 6.61
CA PRO A 190 -2.29 17.20 6.18
C PRO A 190 -2.28 17.39 4.66
N GLY A 191 -3.48 17.50 4.08
CA GLY A 191 -3.67 17.70 2.63
C GLY A 191 -3.59 16.42 1.79
N THR A 192 -3.78 15.24 2.40
CA THR A 192 -3.92 13.97 1.67
C THR A 192 -5.31 13.38 1.89
N ILE A 193 -5.84 12.67 0.89
CA ILE A 193 -7.21 12.11 0.95
C ILE A 193 -7.28 10.72 1.64
N PHE A 194 -6.14 10.18 2.06
CA PHE A 194 -6.08 8.80 2.55
C PHE A 194 -6.44 8.71 4.05
N ALA A 195 -7.56 8.04 4.33
CA ALA A 195 -8.08 7.87 5.69
C ALA A 195 -7.15 7.05 6.61
N ALA A 196 -6.32 6.17 6.06
CA ALA A 196 -5.38 5.35 6.83
C ALA A 196 -4.04 5.18 6.11
N ALA A 197 -3.00 4.90 6.90
CA ALA A 197 -1.66 4.56 6.45
C ALA A 197 -1.16 3.30 7.16
N ALA A 198 -0.40 2.48 6.43
CA ALA A 198 0.28 1.31 6.95
C ALA A 198 1.80 1.52 6.81
N PHE A 199 2.53 1.33 7.90
CA PHE A 199 3.98 1.40 7.95
C PHE A 199 4.53 -0.03 8.06
N ASN A 200 5.11 -0.53 6.97
CA ASN A 200 5.82 -1.80 6.94
C ASN A 200 7.27 -1.56 7.36
N LEU A 201 7.67 -2.09 8.51
CA LEU A 201 8.96 -1.84 9.15
C LEU A 201 9.92 -3.02 8.90
N GLY A 202 10.17 -3.33 7.62
CA GLY A 202 10.90 -4.51 7.15
C GLY A 202 12.16 -4.23 6.37
#